data_AF-A0A2D7VYH4-F1
#
_entry.id   AF-A0A2D7VYH4-F1
#
_cell.length_a   1.000
_cell.length_b   1.000
_cell.length_c   1.000
_cell.angle_alpha   90.00
_cell.angle_beta   90.00
_cell.angle_gamma   90.00
#
_symmetry.space_group_name_H-M   'P 1'
#
loop_
_entity.id
_entity.type
_entity.pdbx_description
1 polymer ?
#
loop_
_entity_poly.entity_id
_entity_poly.type
_entity_poly.pdbx_seq_one_letter_code
_entity_poly.pdbx_strand_id
1 'polypeptide(L)' 'MAKDKKEQPKINFDGKDYEFDEFNDEQKMWIAHINDIQKKLNTNAFVADQLNTGKAAYVEKLRESLK' A
#
# COMPACT_ATOMS: atom_id res chain seq x y z
N MET A 1 1.41 -30.50 21.50
CA MET A 1 2.05 -29.73 20.41
C MET A 1 1.07 -29.65 19.25
N ALA A 2 0.09 -28.75 19.32
CA ALA A 2 -0.78 -28.49 18.18
C ALA A 2 0.09 -27.83 17.10
N LYS A 3 0.21 -28.46 15.93
CA LYS A 3 0.87 -27.84 14.78
C LYS A 3 0.02 -26.62 14.43
N ASP A 4 0.51 -25.42 14.75
CA ASP A 4 0.03 -24.19 14.15
C ASP A 4 0.17 -24.36 12.64
N LYS A 5 -0.92 -24.78 11.98
CA LYS A 5 -1.06 -24.62 10.54
C LYS A 5 -1.04 -23.11 10.33
N LYS A 6 0.15 -22.56 10.02
CA LYS A 6 0.27 -21.22 9.45
C LYS A 6 -0.72 -21.19 8.30
N GLU A 7 -1.84 -20.47 8.47
CA GLU A 7 -2.73 -20.18 7.36
C GLU A 7 -1.86 -19.56 6.27
N GLN A 8 -1.76 -20.27 5.15
CA GLN A 8 -1.01 -19.76 4.03
C GLN A 8 -1.71 -18.49 3.54
N PRO A 9 -0.95 -17.44 3.17
CA PRO A 9 -1.55 -16.23 2.68
C PRO A 9 -2.41 -16.54 1.44
N LYS A 10 -3.71 -16.30 1.54
CA LYS A 10 -4.62 -16.38 0.38
C LYS A 10 -4.48 -15.09 -0.42
N ILE A 11 -4.35 -15.23 -1.73
CA ILE A 11 -4.25 -14.10 -2.66
C ILE A 11 -5.55 -14.02 -3.43
N ASN A 12 -6.28 -12.91 -3.26
CA ASN A 12 -7.41 -12.61 -4.12
C ASN A 12 -6.91 -11.86 -5.36
N PHE A 13 -7.11 -12.45 -6.54
CA PHE A 13 -6.77 -11.85 -7.83
C PHE A 13 -7.92 -12.06 -8.81
N ASP A 14 -8.43 -10.98 -9.42
CA ASP A 14 -9.59 -10.98 -10.32
C ASP A 14 -10.84 -11.70 -9.75
N GLY A 15 -11.09 -11.53 -8.45
CA GLY A 15 -12.25 -12.12 -7.78
C GLY A 15 -12.14 -13.63 -7.53
N LYS A 16 -10.95 -14.21 -7.74
CA LYS A 16 -10.64 -15.60 -7.37
C LYS A 16 -9.62 -15.63 -6.24
N ASP A 17 -9.85 -16.52 -5.30
CA ASP A 17 -8.88 -16.81 -4.24
C ASP A 17 -7.92 -17.90 -4.71
N TYR A 18 -6.63 -17.63 -4.60
CA TYR A 18 -5.55 -18.57 -4.85
C TYR A 18 -4.80 -18.85 -3.56
N GLU A 19 -4.38 -20.09 -3.35
CA GLU A 19 -3.42 -20.41 -2.30
C GLU A 19 -2.01 -20.03 -2.78
N PHE A 20 -1.19 -19.46 -1.89
CA PHE A 20 0.16 -19.02 -2.29
C PHE A 20 1.02 -20.15 -2.88
N ASP A 21 0.80 -21.39 -2.44
CA ASP A 21 1.53 -22.56 -2.90
C ASP A 21 1.13 -23.04 -4.30
N GLU A 22 0.01 -22.54 -4.86
CA GLU A 22 -0.40 -22.82 -6.24
C GLU A 22 0.45 -22.08 -7.28
N PHE A 23 1.19 -21.05 -6.84
CA PHE A 23 2.04 -20.24 -7.72
C PHE A 23 3.43 -20.84 -7.91
N ASN A 24 3.93 -20.76 -9.14
CA ASN A 24 5.34 -21.01 -9.42
C ASN A 24 6.23 -19.85 -8.91
N ASP A 25 7.55 -20.05 -8.90
CA ASP A 25 8.50 -19.09 -8.33
C ASP A 25 8.44 -17.71 -9.02
N GLU A 26 8.23 -17.67 -10.33
CA GLU A 26 8.11 -16.43 -11.10
C GLU A 26 6.84 -15.66 -10.73
N GLN A 27 5.72 -16.35 -10.60
CA GLN A 27 4.44 -15.77 -10.17
C GLN A 27 4.53 -15.23 -8.74
N LYS A 28 5.17 -15.97 -7.82
CA LYS A 28 5.44 -15.51 -6.45
C LYS A 28 6.28 -14.24 -6.42
N MET A 29 7.28 -14.15 -7.29
CA MET A 29 8.10 -12.95 -7.47
C MET A 29 7.26 -11.76 -7.96
N TRP A 30 6.40 -11.94 -8.97
CA TRP A 30 5.48 -10.89 -9.42
C TRP A 30 4.52 -10.42 -8.33
N ILE A 31 3.92 -11.33 -7.57
CA ILE A 31 3.07 -11.00 -6.42
C ILE A 31 3.84 -10.13 -5.41
N ALA A 32 5.09 -10.49 -5.10
CA ALA A 32 5.92 -9.72 -4.18
C ALA A 32 6.17 -8.30 -4.70
N HIS A 33 6.45 -8.15 -6.00
CA HIS A 33 6.60 -6.83 -6.62
C HIS A 33 5.31 -6.02 -6.64
N ILE A 34 4.17 -6.62 -6.95
CA ILE A 34 2.86 -5.96 -6.90
C ILE A 34 2.59 -5.42 -5.49
N ASN A 35 2.84 -6.23 -4.46
CA ASN A 35 2.67 -5.83 -3.07
C ASN A 35 3.60 -4.67 -2.68
N ASP A 36 4.86 -4.70 -3.12
CA ASP A 36 5.81 -3.61 -2.90
C ASP A 36 5.38 -2.31 -3.59
N ILE A 37 4.92 -2.40 -4.84
CA ILE A 37 4.39 -1.25 -5.59
C ILE A 37 3.16 -0.68 -4.87
N GLN A 38 2.22 -1.53 -4.41
CA GLN A 38 1.04 -1.06 -3.69
C GLN A 38 1.42 -0.31 -2.40
N LYS A 39 2.40 -0.81 -1.65
CA LYS A 39 2.93 -0.11 -0.46
C LYS A 39 3.51 1.25 -0.84
N LYS A 40 4.30 1.32 -1.91
CA LYS A 40 4.88 2.59 -2.40
C LYS A 40 3.80 3.58 -2.86
N LEU A 41 2.76 3.10 -3.55
CA LEU A 41 1.62 3.93 -3.94
C LEU A 41 0.91 4.52 -2.72
N ASN A 42 0.65 3.71 -1.70
CA ASN A 42 0.03 4.17 -0.45
C ASN A 42 0.90 5.21 0.28
N THR A 43 2.22 4.97 0.37
CA THR A 43 3.15 5.95 0.94
C THR A 43 3.14 7.27 0.16
N ASN A 44 3.19 7.20 -1.18
CA ASN A 44 3.16 8.41 -2.01
C ASN A 44 1.84 9.17 -1.87
N ALA A 45 0.71 8.47 -1.78
CA ALA A 45 -0.59 9.09 -1.55
C ALA A 45 -0.61 9.84 -0.20
N PHE A 46 -0.07 9.24 0.85
CA PHE A 46 0.07 9.89 2.16
C PHE A 46 0.98 11.13 2.10
N VAL A 47 2.14 11.04 1.44
CA VAL A 47 3.03 12.20 1.25
C VAL A 47 2.32 13.32 0.48
N ALA A 48 1.57 12.98 -0.58
CA ALA A 48 0.82 13.96 -1.34
C ALA A 48 -0.23 14.68 -0.48
N ASP A 49 -0.94 13.95 0.39
CA ASP A 49 -1.90 14.54 1.34
C ASP A 49 -1.22 15.51 2.33
N GLN A 50 -0.07 15.13 2.89
CA GLN A 50 0.72 15.98 3.76
C GLN A 50 1.18 17.26 3.05
N LEU A 51 1.66 17.16 1.81
CA LEU A 51 2.11 18.30 1.02
C LEU A 51 0.96 19.25 0.70
N ASN A 52 -0.21 18.72 0.32
CA ASN A 52 -1.40 19.53 0.06
C ASN A 52 -1.87 20.27 1.32
N THR A 53 -1.93 19.56 2.45
CA THR A 53 -2.28 20.13 3.75
C THR A 53 -1.29 21.22 4.17
N GLY A 54 0.01 20.94 4.09
CA GLY A 54 1.05 21.90 4.42
C GLY A 54 0.99 23.16 3.55
N LYS A 55 0.78 22.99 2.23
CA LYS A 55 0.59 24.11 1.30
C LYS A 55 -0.62 24.97 1.70
N ALA A 56 -1.77 24.35 1.99
CA ALA A 56 -2.97 25.07 2.40
C ALA A 56 -2.72 25.89 3.67
N ALA A 57 -2.09 25.29 4.69
CA ALA A 57 -1.75 25.98 5.93
C ALA A 57 -0.83 27.20 5.70
N TYR A 58 0.18 27.08 4.83
CA TYR A 58 1.05 28.22 4.50
C TYR A 58 0.31 29.33 3.73
N VAL A 59 -0.61 28.97 2.84
CA VAL A 59 -1.45 29.95 2.13
C VAL A 59 -2.33 30.72 3.12
N GLU A 60 -2.94 30.05 4.10
CA GLU A 60 -3.72 30.72 5.15
C GLU A 60 -2.86 31.65 6.00
N LYS A 61 -1.69 31.19 6.46
CA LYS A 61 -0.75 32.04 7.20
C LYS A 61 -0.33 33.28 6.41
N LEU A 62 -0.09 33.13 5.11
CA LEU A 62 0.22 34.27 4.24
C LEU A 62 -0.95 35.25 4.17
N ARG A 63 -2.18 34.75 3.96
CA ARG A 63 -3.39 35.59 3.94
C ARG A 63 -3.61 36.35 5.25
N GLU A 64 -3.34 35.71 6.39
CA GLU A 64 -3.44 36.35 7.70
C GLU A 64 -2.37 37.43 7.88
N SER A 65 -1.13 37.18 7.45
CA SER A 65 -0.02 38.14 7.58
C SER A 65 -0.19 39.41 6.74
N LEU A 66 -1.05 39.38 5.72
CA LEU A 66 -1.33 40.49 4.81
C LEU A 66 -2.52 41.35 5.23
N LYS A 67 -3.18 41.03 6.36
CA LYS A 67 -4.24 41.86 6.97
C LYS A 67 -3.64 42.90 7.89
#